data_AF-A0A7Y2VDW3-F1
#
_entry.id   AF-A0A7Y2VDW3-F1
#
_cell.length_a   1.000
_cell.length_b   1.000
_cell.length_c   1.000
_cell.angle_alpha   90.00
_cell.angle_beta   90.00
_cell.angle_gamma   90.00
#
_symmetry.space_group_name_H-M   'P 1'
#
loop_
_entity.id
_entity.type
_entity.pdbx_description
1 polymer ?
#
loop_
_entity_poly.entity_id
_entity_poly.type
_entity_poly.pdbx_seq_one_letter_code
_entity_poly.pdbx_strand_id
1 'polypeptide(L)' 'VRTVAVRLKPFFSIRQSYVKIEGEGNKSVENWKKSHWEYYQRELAPYSREPRDSMIVVCEIFEKVYPN' A
#
# COMPACT_ATOMS: atom_id res chain seq x y z
N VAL A 1 -8.84 -6.87 -14.07
CA VAL A 1 -7.37 -6.96 -13.87
C VAL A 1 -7.00 -8.41 -13.57
N ARG A 2 -5.72 -8.78 -13.68
CA ARG A 2 -5.21 -10.09 -13.24
C ARG A 2 -4.06 -9.88 -12.26
N THR A 3 -4.16 -10.45 -11.07
CA THR A 3 -3.06 -10.45 -10.09
C THR A 3 -1.95 -11.36 -10.57
N VAL A 4 -0.73 -10.82 -10.63
CA VAL A 4 0.47 -11.54 -11.08
C VAL A 4 1.42 -11.83 -9.93
N ALA A 5 1.33 -11.10 -8.81
CA ALA A 5 2.06 -11.40 -7.58
C ALA A 5 1.39 -10.78 -6.35
N VAL A 6 1.61 -11.40 -5.20
CA VAL A 6 1.23 -10.87 -3.88
C VAL A 6 2.48 -10.85 -3.01
N ARG A 7 2.69 -9.77 -2.27
CA ARG A 7 3.83 -9.62 -1.36
C ARG A 7 3.36 -9.09 -0.01
N LEU A 8 3.75 -9.78 1.05
CA LEU A 8 3.45 -9.37 2.42
C LEU A 8 4.64 -8.57 2.95
N LYS A 9 4.42 -7.32 3.32
CA LYS A 9 5.48 -6.41 3.75
C LYS A 9 5.07 -5.69 5.03
N PRO A 10 5.92 -5.66 6.07
CA PRO A 10 5.74 -4.71 7.16
C PRO A 10 5.73 -3.27 6.62
N PHE A 11 4.83 -2.42 7.12
CA PHE A 11 4.66 -1.03 6.67
C PHE A 11 5.98 -0.24 6.73
N PHE A 12 6.77 -0.39 7.79
CA PHE A 12 8.08 0.27 7.90
C PHE A 12 9.03 -0.09 6.76
N SER A 13 8.88 -1.29 6.18
CA SER A 13 9.76 -1.84 5.15
C SER A 13 9.38 -1.45 3.71
N ILE A 14 8.32 -0.65 3.54
CA ILE A 14 7.94 -0.11 2.23
C ILE A 14 9.03 0.86 1.75
N ARG A 15 9.53 0.60 0.55
CA ARG A 15 10.60 1.35 -0.11
C ARG A 15 10.12 1.90 -1.46
N GLN A 16 10.91 2.79 -2.04
CA GLN A 16 10.56 3.48 -3.28
C GLN A 16 10.25 2.55 -4.46
N SER A 17 10.86 1.35 -4.49
CA SER A 17 10.55 0.35 -5.53
C SER A 17 9.08 -0.09 -5.53
N TYR A 18 8.40 -0.10 -4.38
CA TYR A 18 6.98 -0.41 -4.26
C TYR A 18 6.10 0.78 -4.65
N VAL A 19 6.46 1.96 -4.18
CA VAL A 19 5.74 3.21 -4.47
C VAL A 19 5.73 3.52 -5.97
N LYS A 20 6.82 3.18 -6.68
CA LYS A 20 6.90 3.33 -8.14
C LYS A 20 5.95 2.39 -8.91
N ILE A 21 5.59 1.23 -8.34
CA ILE A 21 4.67 0.27 -8.97
C ILE A 21 3.22 0.76 -8.83
N GLU A 22 2.87 1.30 -7.66
CA GLU A 22 1.50 1.74 -7.37
C GLU A 22 1.13 3.05 -8.07
N GLY A 23 2.11 3.90 -8.36
CA GLY A 23 1.92 5.05 -9.24
C GLY A 23 1.20 6.26 -8.60
N GLU A 24 1.01 6.28 -7.28
CA GLU A 24 0.41 7.42 -6.58
C GLU A 24 1.36 8.64 -6.50
N GLY A 25 0.94 9.76 -7.09
CA GLY A 25 1.52 11.10 -6.90
C GLY A 25 2.99 11.26 -7.31
N ASN A 26 3.71 12.17 -6.62
CA ASN A 26 5.13 12.52 -6.87
C ASN A 26 6.14 11.38 -6.59
N LYS A 27 5.69 10.12 -6.42
CA LYS A 27 6.52 8.93 -6.25
C LYS A 27 7.47 8.99 -5.04
N SER A 28 7.18 9.83 -4.04
CA SER A 28 7.90 9.84 -2.76
C SER A 28 7.32 8.79 -1.82
N VAL A 29 8.22 8.07 -1.15
CA VAL A 29 7.88 7.15 -0.07
C VAL A 29 7.24 7.87 1.11
N GLU A 30 7.62 9.12 1.39
CA GLU A 30 7.03 9.88 2.50
C GLU A 30 5.55 10.17 2.25
N ASN A 31 5.21 10.64 1.04
CA ASN A 31 3.83 10.94 0.67
C ASN A 31 2.98 9.67 0.69
N TRP A 32 3.50 8.58 0.09
CA TRP A 32 2.84 7.28 0.13
C TRP A 32 2.55 6.85 1.57
N LYS A 33 3.57 6.89 2.44
CA LYS A 33 3.43 6.49 3.84
C LYS A 33 2.42 7.38 4.57
N LYS A 34 2.43 8.68 4.35
CA LYS A 34 1.48 9.61 4.97
C LYS A 34 0.03 9.27 4.58
N SER A 35 -0.26 9.23 3.28
CA SER A 35 -1.62 8.97 2.79
C SER A 35 -2.12 7.58 3.18
N HIS A 36 -1.27 6.56 3.13
CA HIS A 36 -1.62 5.21 3.56
C HIS A 36 -1.82 5.12 5.07
N TRP A 37 -1.02 5.82 5.87
CA TRP A 37 -1.21 5.85 7.31
C TRP A 37 -2.56 6.47 7.70
N GLU A 38 -2.90 7.61 7.09
CA GLU A 38 -4.20 8.27 7.28
C GLU A 38 -5.37 7.37 6.86
N TYR A 39 -5.21 6.65 5.74
CA TYR A 39 -6.18 5.65 5.28
C TYR A 39 -6.34 4.51 6.31
N TYR A 40 -5.25 3.86 6.72
CA TYR A 40 -5.31 2.74 7.66
C TYR A 40 -5.83 3.16 9.03
N GLN A 41 -5.51 4.37 9.49
CA GLN A 41 -6.06 4.91 10.73
C GLN A 41 -7.59 4.98 10.69
N ARG A 42 -8.16 5.46 9.58
CA ARG A 42 -9.62 5.53 9.41
C ARG A 42 -10.25 4.14 9.31
N GLU A 43 -9.66 3.22 8.53
CA GLU A 43 -10.21 1.88 8.31
C GLU A 43 -10.16 0.99 9.57
N LEU A 44 -9.16 1.19 10.42
CA LEU A 44 -8.98 0.39 11.65
C LEU A 44 -9.78 0.93 12.84
N ALA A 45 -10.15 2.21 12.83
CA ALA A 45 -10.86 2.86 13.94
C ALA A 45 -12.19 2.18 14.33
N PRO A 46 -13.07 1.71 13.42
CA PRO A 46 -14.29 0.99 13.77
C PRO A 46 -14.06 -0.30 14.56
N TYR A 47 -12.85 -0.87 14.48
CA TYR A 47 -12.45 -2.08 15.19
C TYR A 47 -11.67 -1.79 16.47
N SER A 48 -11.59 -0.51 16.89
CA SER A 48 -10.75 -0.07 18.01
C SER A 48 -9.29 -0.49 17.85
N ARG A 49 -8.78 -0.44 16.61
CA ARG A 49 -7.39 -0.77 16.27
C ARG A 49 -6.71 0.46 15.68
N GLU A 50 -5.38 0.50 15.83
CA GLU A 50 -4.52 1.53 15.27
C GLU A 50 -3.49 0.91 14.34
N PRO A 51 -3.10 1.62 13.26
CA PRO A 51 -1.99 1.19 12.41
C PRO A 51 -0.69 1.13 13.22
N ARG A 52 0.17 0.18 12.88
CA ARG A 52 1.49 0.00 13.48
C ARG A 52 2.52 -0.09 12.37
N ASP A 53 3.73 0.38 12.63
CA ASP A 53 4.84 0.24 11.68
C ASP A 53 5.09 -1.23 11.28
N SER A 54 4.89 -2.16 12.22
CA SER A 54 5.04 -3.60 11.99
C SER A 54 3.84 -4.27 11.30
N MET A 55 2.76 -3.53 11.03
CA MET A 55 1.57 -4.05 10.36
C MET A 55 1.96 -4.61 8.99
N ILE A 56 1.45 -5.80 8.67
CA ILE A 56 1.62 -6.38 7.34
C ILE A 56 0.67 -5.70 6.36
N VAL A 57 1.25 -5.05 5.37
CA VAL A 57 0.58 -4.59 4.16
C VAL A 57 0.63 -5.71 3.13
N VAL A 58 -0.51 -6.02 2.54
CA VAL A 58 -0.63 -6.95 1.42
C VAL A 58 -0.50 -6.13 0.14
N CYS A 59 0.67 -6.19 -0.51
CA CYS A 59 0.91 -5.51 -1.78
C CYS A 59 0.56 -6.45 -2.94
N GLU A 60 -0.49 -6.12 -3.68
CA GLU A 60 -0.91 -6.84 -4.88
C GLU A 60 -0.34 -6.17 -6.13
N ILE A 61 0.31 -6.95 -6.98
CA ILE A 61 0.78 -6.52 -8.29
C ILE A 61 -0.15 -7.15 -9.31
N PHE A 62 -0.76 -6.32 -10.15
CA PHE A 62 -1.72 -6.77 -11.15
C PHE A 62 -1.50 -6.07 -12.48
N GLU A 63 -2.01 -6.69 -13.54
CA GLU A 63 -2.01 -6.14 -14.88
C GLU A 63 -3.43 -5.98 -15.42
N LYS A 64 -3.59 -5.04 -16.34
CA LYS A 64 -4.84 -4.83 -17.06
C LYS A 64 -4.96 -5.88 -18.17
N VAL A 65 -6.03 -6.66 -18.15
CA VAL A 65 -6.26 -7.78 -19.07
C VAL A 65 -7.32 -7.52 -20.15
N TYR A 66 -8.07 -6.41 -20.02
CA TYR A 66 -9.04 -5.97 -21.03
C TYR A 66 -8.63 -4.59 -21.54
N PRO A 67 -8.59 -4.35 -22.86
CA PRO A 67 -8.35 -3.02 -23.42
C PRO A 67 -9.51 -2.05 -23.09
N ASN A 68 -9.23 -0.74 -23.19
CA ASN A 68 -10.28 0.29 -23.18
C ASN A 68 -11.03 0.30 -24.51
#